data_AF-A0A256YRE4-F1
#
_entry.id   AF-A0A256YRE4-F1
#
_cell.length_a   1.000
_cell.length_b   1.000
_cell.length_c   1.000
_cell.angle_alpha   90.00
_cell.angle_beta   90.00
_cell.angle_gamma   90.00
#
_symmetry.space_group_name_H-M   'P 1'
#
loop_
_entity.id
_entity.type
_entity.pdbx_description
1 polymer ?
#
loop_
_entity_poly.entity_id
_entity_poly.type
_entity_poly.pdbx_seq_one_letter_code
_entity_poly.pdbx_strand_id
1 'polypeptide(L)'
;MEKDDRVQMGQGAGGELMQELLRDIVLPRLRKGAPIDRGGLDAELLDDSASVGDLAFTIDAHTIWPLEFPGGDIGSLSVCGTVNDLAVVGAVPEAMALSMVIEEGLPIDTLERISDSLGAAALKAGVRIITGDTKVVESGGIKGMITSTAGIGYRHPSLMECLSLARVNELERPKGQSWLRDDSVRPSDHIILTGHVGDHGIALVSFREGYGFDTDVSSDVAPLNGLMDRSIREGGVAAAKDLTRGGLANA
;
A
#
# COMPACT_ATOMS: atom_id res chain seq x y z
N MET A 1 16.26 -19.89 17.18
CA MET A 1 15.45 -18.97 18.01
C MET A 1 14.24 -19.76 18.47
N GLU A 2 13.94 -19.80 19.77
CA GLU A 2 12.66 -20.36 20.23
C GLU A 2 11.53 -19.61 19.52
N LYS A 3 10.58 -20.34 18.93
CA LYS A 3 9.36 -19.72 18.40
C LYS A 3 8.62 -19.15 19.60
N ASP A 4 8.47 -17.83 19.66
CA ASP A 4 7.59 -17.22 20.65
C ASP A 4 6.15 -17.70 20.39
N ASP A 5 5.44 -18.11 21.43
CA ASP A 5 4.07 -18.65 21.35
C ASP A 5 3.02 -17.53 21.15
N ARG A 6 3.45 -16.28 21.03
CA ARG A 6 2.59 -15.10 20.88
C ARG A 6 3.01 -14.21 19.72
N VAL A 7 2.03 -13.51 19.14
CA VAL A 7 2.28 -12.50 18.11
C VAL A 7 3.00 -11.29 18.74
N GLN A 8 4.05 -10.83 18.09
CA GLN A 8 4.90 -9.72 18.51
C GLN A 8 4.75 -8.49 17.61
N MET A 9 5.05 -7.30 18.14
CA MET A 9 5.01 -6.03 17.39
C MET A 9 5.88 -6.06 16.12
N GLY A 10 7.05 -6.71 16.16
CA GLY A 10 7.95 -6.81 15.00
C GLY A 10 7.34 -7.54 13.80
N GLN A 11 6.35 -8.42 14.04
CA GLN A 11 5.66 -9.15 12.98
C GLN A 11 4.63 -8.30 12.22
N GLY A 12 4.38 -7.06 12.66
CA GLY A 12 3.59 -6.06 11.93
C GLY A 12 4.42 -4.93 11.31
N ALA A 13 5.76 -5.00 11.39
CA ALA A 13 6.63 -3.88 11.03
C ALA A 13 7.02 -3.80 9.54
N GLY A 14 6.52 -4.69 8.68
CA GLY A 14 6.80 -4.69 7.24
C GLY A 14 8.06 -5.46 6.81
N GLY A 15 8.94 -5.83 7.74
CA GLY A 15 10.22 -6.50 7.43
C GLY A 15 10.17 -8.04 7.49
N GLU A 16 11.35 -8.64 7.60
CA GLU A 16 11.58 -10.10 7.57
C GLU A 16 10.66 -10.89 8.51
N LEU A 17 10.48 -10.45 9.77
CA LEU A 17 9.60 -11.11 10.75
C LEU A 17 8.14 -11.19 10.29
N MET A 18 7.65 -10.19 9.56
CA MET A 18 6.30 -10.20 8.99
C MET A 18 6.24 -11.19 7.81
N GLN A 19 7.25 -11.18 6.94
CA GLN A 19 7.32 -12.09 5.80
C GLN A 19 7.38 -13.56 6.26
N GLU A 20 8.15 -13.87 7.31
CA GLU A 20 8.19 -15.19 7.94
C GLU A 20 6.81 -15.58 8.51
N LEU A 21 6.14 -14.68 9.24
CA LEU A 21 4.79 -14.92 9.76
C LEU A 21 3.81 -15.27 8.62
N LEU A 22 3.83 -14.51 7.53
CA LEU A 22 2.95 -14.74 6.39
C LEU A 22 3.25 -16.06 5.68
N ARG A 23 4.53 -16.31 5.37
CA ARG A 23 4.99 -17.49 4.63
C ARG A 23 4.81 -18.79 5.40
N ASP A 24 5.12 -18.79 6.69
CA ASP A 24 5.15 -20.03 7.49
C ASP A 24 3.84 -20.32 8.22
N ILE A 25 3.05 -19.28 8.52
CA ILE A 25 1.82 -19.42 9.30
C ILE A 25 0.57 -19.14 8.46
N VAL A 26 0.46 -17.97 7.84
CA VAL A 26 -0.80 -17.52 7.22
C VAL A 26 -1.07 -18.23 5.89
N LEU A 27 -0.21 -18.07 4.89
CA LEU A 27 -0.42 -18.56 3.52
C LEU A 27 -0.63 -20.09 3.45
N PRO A 28 0.14 -20.95 4.15
CA PRO A 28 -0.04 -22.41 4.07
C PRO A 28 -1.42 -22.89 4.55
N ARG A 29 -2.11 -22.10 5.39
CA ARG A 29 -3.44 -22.44 5.91
C ARG A 29 -4.55 -22.02 4.96
N LEU A 30 -4.35 -20.95 4.19
CA LEU A 30 -5.37 -20.37 3.31
C LEU A 30 -5.44 -21.05 1.93
N ARG A 31 -4.35 -21.64 1.44
CA ARG A 31 -4.19 -21.98 0.01
C ARG A 31 -4.19 -23.46 -0.34
N LYS A 32 -4.85 -24.30 0.46
CA LYS A 32 -4.92 -25.76 0.20
C LYS A 32 -5.59 -26.06 -1.15
N GLY A 33 -4.79 -26.24 -2.21
CA GLY A 33 -5.20 -26.73 -3.52
C GLY A 33 -5.58 -25.67 -4.58
N ALA A 34 -5.29 -24.39 -4.37
CA ALA A 34 -5.58 -23.35 -5.36
C ALA A 34 -4.52 -23.33 -6.48
N PRO A 35 -4.90 -23.31 -7.77
CA PRO A 35 -3.96 -23.13 -8.87
C PRO A 35 -3.38 -21.71 -8.86
N ILE A 36 -2.07 -21.60 -9.07
CA ILE A 36 -1.34 -20.32 -9.13
C ILE A 36 -1.44 -19.76 -10.55
N ASP A 37 -1.91 -18.52 -10.69
CA ASP A 37 -1.79 -17.78 -11.94
C ASP A 37 -0.34 -17.30 -12.11
N ARG A 38 0.42 -17.99 -12.96
CA ARG A 38 1.84 -17.69 -13.16
C ARG A 38 2.08 -16.37 -13.90
N GLY A 39 1.09 -15.84 -14.62
CA GLY A 39 1.18 -14.56 -15.35
C GLY A 39 0.63 -13.37 -14.58
N GLY A 40 -0.26 -13.64 -13.61
CA GLY A 40 -0.89 -12.67 -12.73
C GLY A 40 -0.07 -12.26 -11.51
N LEU A 41 -0.75 -11.52 -10.63
CA LEU A 41 -0.34 -11.22 -9.27
C LEU A 41 -1.04 -12.18 -8.31
N ASP A 42 -0.23 -12.97 -7.62
CA ASP A 42 -0.70 -14.02 -6.75
C ASP A 42 -0.23 -13.71 -5.32
N ALA A 43 -1.06 -14.00 -4.30
CA ALA A 43 -0.74 -13.68 -2.90
C ALA A 43 0.57 -14.31 -2.38
N GLU A 44 1.12 -15.34 -3.04
CA GLU A 44 2.44 -15.92 -2.73
C GLU A 44 3.61 -15.04 -3.17
N LEU A 45 3.40 -14.15 -4.13
CA LEU A 45 4.40 -13.17 -4.53
C LEU A 45 4.60 -12.11 -3.44
N LEU A 46 3.63 -11.96 -2.51
CA LEU A 46 3.62 -10.92 -1.48
C LEU A 46 3.83 -9.52 -2.09
N ASP A 47 3.31 -9.33 -3.30
CA ASP A 47 3.25 -8.06 -4.00
C ASP A 47 2.15 -7.18 -3.38
N ASP A 48 2.09 -5.89 -3.75
CA ASP A 48 1.20 -4.92 -3.10
C ASP A 48 -0.28 -5.10 -3.52
N SER A 49 -0.55 -5.95 -4.50
CA SER A 49 -1.89 -6.36 -4.93
C SER A 49 -1.93 -7.81 -5.40
N ALA A 50 -3.13 -8.39 -5.47
CA ALA A 50 -3.41 -9.62 -6.20
C ALA A 50 -4.26 -9.34 -7.46
N SER A 51 -4.32 -10.28 -8.40
CA SER A 51 -5.08 -10.11 -9.65
C SER A 51 -6.01 -11.27 -9.98
N VAL A 52 -7.13 -10.96 -10.64
CA VAL A 52 -8.01 -11.92 -11.30
C VAL A 52 -8.28 -11.42 -12.72
N GLY A 53 -7.58 -11.99 -13.71
CA GLY A 53 -7.62 -11.50 -15.07
C GLY A 53 -7.06 -10.07 -15.17
N ASP A 54 -7.89 -9.13 -15.65
CA ASP A 54 -7.53 -7.70 -15.76
C ASP A 54 -7.87 -6.89 -14.51
N LEU A 55 -8.40 -7.52 -13.45
CA LEU A 55 -8.72 -6.85 -12.19
C LEU A 55 -7.55 -7.01 -11.21
N ALA A 56 -7.07 -5.91 -10.66
CA ALA A 56 -6.23 -5.89 -9.47
C ALA A 56 -7.09 -5.63 -8.23
N PHE A 57 -6.72 -6.25 -7.11
CA PHE A 57 -7.40 -6.14 -5.84
C PHE A 57 -6.38 -6.08 -4.71
N THR A 58 -6.55 -5.11 -3.81
CA THR A 58 -5.71 -4.94 -2.63
C THR A 58 -6.54 -4.54 -1.42
N ILE A 59 -5.93 -4.67 -0.24
CA ILE A 59 -6.48 -4.24 1.03
C ILE A 59 -5.36 -3.88 2.00
N ASP A 60 -5.49 -2.74 2.68
CA ASP A 60 -4.59 -2.37 3.77
C ASP A 60 -5.35 -1.86 5.00
N ALA A 61 -4.78 -2.12 6.17
CA ALA A 61 -5.29 -1.68 7.47
C ALA A 61 -4.31 -0.68 8.12
N HIS A 62 -4.83 0.50 8.40
CA HIS A 62 -4.06 1.64 8.87
C HIS A 62 -4.30 1.82 10.37
N THR A 63 -3.20 1.75 11.12
CA THR A 63 -3.18 1.80 12.59
C THR A 63 -2.28 2.92 13.09
N ILE A 64 -2.16 3.98 12.29
CA ILE A 64 -1.26 5.09 12.56
C ILE A 64 -1.63 5.84 13.85
N TRP A 65 -0.63 6.32 14.55
CA TRP A 65 -0.79 7.15 15.74
C TRP A 65 0.25 8.29 15.73
N PRO A 66 -0.08 9.54 16.04
CA PRO A 66 -1.43 10.09 16.20
C PRO A 66 -2.27 9.97 14.93
N LEU A 67 -3.59 10.13 15.05
CA LEU A 67 -4.50 10.04 13.90
C LEU A 67 -4.31 11.21 12.93
N GLU A 68 -3.91 12.37 13.43
CA GLU A 68 -3.60 13.59 12.68
C GLU A 68 -2.11 13.93 12.90
N PHE A 69 -1.37 14.21 11.82
CA PHE A 69 0.07 14.47 11.85
C PHE A 69 0.48 15.52 10.79
N PRO A 70 1.68 16.12 10.88
CA PRO A 70 2.13 17.08 9.86
C PRO A 70 2.10 16.46 8.45
N GLY A 71 1.36 17.08 7.54
CA GLY A 71 1.21 16.62 6.15
C GLY A 71 0.08 15.63 5.87
N GLY A 72 -0.62 15.11 6.90
CA GLY A 72 -1.74 14.19 6.65
C GLY A 72 -2.39 13.63 7.91
N ASP A 73 -3.20 12.60 7.71
CA ASP A 73 -3.95 11.93 8.76
C ASP A 73 -4.23 10.48 8.35
N ILE A 74 -4.86 9.72 9.24
CA ILE A 74 -5.27 8.33 8.97
C ILE A 74 -6.18 8.22 7.74
N GLY A 75 -7.02 9.23 7.44
CA GLY A 75 -7.94 9.20 6.32
C GLY A 75 -7.24 9.31 4.97
N SER A 76 -6.46 10.37 4.79
CA SER A 76 -5.60 10.57 3.62
C SER A 76 -4.64 9.41 3.42
N LEU A 77 -4.01 8.90 4.50
CA LEU A 77 -3.14 7.73 4.46
C LEU A 77 -3.87 6.50 3.93
N SER A 78 -5.08 6.21 4.41
CA SER A 78 -5.84 5.05 3.96
C SER A 78 -6.17 5.07 2.49
N VAL A 79 -6.56 6.24 1.97
CA VAL A 79 -6.85 6.34 0.54
C VAL A 79 -5.56 6.24 -0.27
N CYS A 80 -4.52 6.97 0.12
CA CYS A 80 -3.28 7.01 -0.66
C CYS A 80 -2.59 5.65 -0.69
N GLY A 81 -2.48 4.95 0.45
CA GLY A 81 -1.87 3.61 0.52
C GLY A 81 -2.54 2.63 -0.45
N THR A 82 -3.85 2.43 -0.31
CA THR A 82 -4.60 1.53 -1.21
C THR A 82 -4.58 1.94 -2.68
N VAL A 83 -4.58 3.25 -2.97
CA VAL A 83 -4.42 3.76 -4.34
C VAL A 83 -3.02 3.44 -4.88
N ASN A 84 -1.99 3.57 -4.05
CA ASN A 84 -0.61 3.35 -4.42
C ASN A 84 -0.34 1.87 -4.66
N ASP A 85 -0.80 0.98 -3.79
CA ASP A 85 -0.77 -0.47 -3.94
C ASP A 85 -1.30 -0.93 -5.31
N LEU A 86 -2.43 -0.35 -5.76
CA LEU A 86 -2.98 -0.62 -7.09
C LEU A 86 -2.12 -0.01 -8.21
N ALA A 87 -1.63 1.21 -8.01
CA ALA A 87 -0.87 1.93 -9.02
C ALA A 87 0.48 1.29 -9.31
N VAL A 88 1.18 0.80 -8.28
CA VAL A 88 2.53 0.23 -8.42
C VAL A 88 2.53 -1.11 -9.14
N VAL A 89 1.42 -1.86 -9.08
CA VAL A 89 1.26 -3.08 -9.90
C VAL A 89 0.80 -2.79 -11.33
N GLY A 90 0.52 -1.52 -11.65
CA GLY A 90 0.09 -1.07 -12.97
C GLY A 90 -1.42 -1.09 -13.20
N ALA A 91 -2.22 -1.02 -12.14
CA ALA A 91 -3.67 -0.85 -12.24
C ALA A 91 -4.07 0.63 -12.25
N VAL A 92 -5.20 0.93 -12.90
CA VAL A 92 -5.96 2.17 -12.76
C VAL A 92 -7.01 1.94 -11.66
N PRO A 93 -6.89 2.61 -10.49
CA PRO A 93 -7.87 2.48 -9.42
C PRO A 93 -9.27 2.89 -9.89
N GLU A 94 -10.28 2.07 -9.57
CA GLU A 94 -11.67 2.30 -10.00
C GLU A 94 -12.60 2.55 -8.81
N ALA A 95 -12.50 1.72 -7.78
CA ALA A 95 -13.41 1.79 -6.63
C ALA A 95 -12.76 1.29 -5.34
N MET A 96 -13.26 1.82 -4.22
CA MET A 96 -12.78 1.48 -2.88
C MET A 96 -13.93 1.15 -1.93
N ALA A 97 -13.64 0.25 -0.99
CA ALA A 97 -14.44 0.00 0.20
C ALA A 97 -13.71 0.58 1.43
N LEU A 98 -14.45 1.13 2.38
CA LEU A 98 -13.91 1.69 3.63
C LEU A 98 -14.53 1.00 4.85
N SER A 99 -13.70 0.38 5.68
CA SER A 99 -14.08 -0.08 7.01
C SER A 99 -13.50 0.85 8.07
N MET A 100 -14.31 1.24 9.05
CA MET A 100 -13.87 2.05 10.19
C MET A 100 -14.17 1.32 11.50
N VAL A 101 -13.14 1.15 12.32
CA VAL A 101 -13.26 0.70 13.71
C VAL A 101 -12.87 1.88 14.61
N ILE A 102 -13.83 2.37 15.39
CA ILE A 102 -13.74 3.63 16.12
C ILE A 102 -13.78 3.33 17.61
N GLU A 103 -12.88 3.94 18.38
CA GLU A 103 -12.88 3.84 19.83
C GLU A 103 -14.02 4.67 20.44
N GLU A 104 -14.76 4.10 21.39
CA GLU A 104 -15.72 4.85 22.18
C GLU A 104 -15.04 6.06 22.86
N GLY A 105 -15.62 7.24 22.65
CA GLY A 105 -15.10 8.50 23.18
C GLY A 105 -14.23 9.29 22.20
N LEU A 106 -13.99 8.80 20.97
CA LEU A 106 -13.35 9.61 19.93
C LEU A 106 -14.19 10.89 19.67
N PRO A 107 -13.58 12.09 19.70
CA PRO A 107 -14.29 13.32 19.39
C PRO A 107 -14.90 13.32 17.98
N ILE A 108 -16.15 13.78 17.88
CA ILE A 108 -16.87 13.84 16.60
C ILE A 108 -16.19 14.80 15.62
N ASP A 109 -15.63 15.90 16.11
CA ASP A 109 -14.89 16.85 15.27
C ASP A 109 -13.64 16.20 14.63
N THR A 110 -12.93 15.32 15.35
CA THR A 110 -11.84 14.52 14.79
C THR A 110 -12.37 13.58 13.70
N LEU A 111 -13.49 12.90 13.94
CA LEU A 111 -14.11 12.02 12.94
C LEU A 111 -14.55 12.79 11.69
N GLU A 112 -15.13 13.98 11.84
CA GLU A 112 -15.51 14.86 10.72
C GLU A 112 -14.29 15.25 9.89
N ARG A 113 -13.20 15.72 10.52
CA ARG A 113 -11.96 16.08 9.81
C ARG A 113 -11.34 14.89 9.07
N ILE A 114 -11.30 13.71 9.68
CA ILE A 114 -10.79 12.49 9.02
C ILE A 114 -11.69 12.10 7.85
N SER A 115 -13.00 12.25 7.98
CA SER A 115 -13.97 11.97 6.91
C SER A 115 -13.82 12.93 5.73
N ASP A 116 -13.61 14.22 6.00
CA ASP A 116 -13.30 15.22 4.97
C ASP A 116 -11.99 14.88 4.25
N SER A 117 -10.96 14.45 4.99
CA SER A 117 -9.66 14.06 4.45
C SER A 117 -9.74 12.81 3.56
N LEU A 118 -10.49 11.79 3.97
CA LEU A 118 -10.83 10.62 3.13
C LEU A 118 -11.45 11.06 1.79
N GLY A 119 -12.47 11.93 1.86
CA GLY A 119 -13.15 12.44 0.68
C GLY A 119 -12.22 13.23 -0.24
N ALA A 120 -11.40 14.11 0.33
CA ALA A 120 -10.45 14.94 -0.42
C ALA A 120 -9.36 14.09 -1.10
N ALA A 121 -8.81 13.09 -0.41
CA ALA A 121 -7.83 12.18 -0.98
C ALA A 121 -8.42 11.32 -2.10
N ALA A 122 -9.64 10.80 -1.92
CA ALA A 122 -10.33 10.00 -2.93
C ALA A 122 -10.61 10.84 -4.19
N LEU A 123 -11.08 12.08 -4.01
CA LEU A 123 -11.28 13.03 -5.10
C LEU A 123 -9.97 13.34 -5.84
N LYS A 124 -8.88 13.59 -5.11
CA LYS A 124 -7.56 13.86 -5.68
C LYS A 124 -7.03 12.67 -6.50
N ALA A 125 -7.26 11.45 -6.03
CA ALA A 125 -6.89 10.23 -6.73
C ALA A 125 -7.83 9.88 -7.90
N GLY A 126 -9.00 10.53 -8.01
CA GLY A 126 -10.00 10.20 -9.03
C GLY A 126 -10.75 8.89 -8.77
N VAL A 127 -10.78 8.42 -7.51
CA VAL A 127 -11.41 7.16 -7.10
C VAL A 127 -12.63 7.44 -6.23
N ARG A 128 -13.59 6.50 -6.19
CA ARG A 128 -14.78 6.60 -5.34
C ARG A 128 -14.76 5.55 -4.24
N ILE A 129 -15.05 5.97 -3.02
CA ILE A 129 -15.42 5.07 -1.92
C ILE A 129 -16.91 4.74 -2.11
N ILE A 130 -17.22 3.50 -2.49
CA ILE A 130 -18.56 3.09 -2.94
C ILE A 130 -19.31 2.21 -1.94
N THR A 131 -18.63 1.70 -0.92
CA THR A 131 -19.22 0.86 0.12
C THR A 131 -18.37 0.96 1.39
N GLY A 132 -18.92 0.49 2.52
CA GLY A 132 -18.19 0.47 3.76
C GLY A 132 -18.90 -0.20 4.93
N ASP A 133 -18.17 -0.29 6.05
CA ASP A 133 -18.66 -0.76 7.33
C ASP A 133 -18.16 0.14 8.46
N THR A 134 -18.91 0.19 9.55
CA THR A 134 -18.49 0.94 10.75
C THR A 134 -18.77 0.13 12.00
N LYS A 135 -17.79 0.13 12.91
CA LYS A 135 -17.86 -0.52 14.22
C LYS A 135 -17.33 0.44 15.27
N VAL A 136 -17.93 0.39 16.46
CA VAL A 136 -17.45 1.10 17.64
C VAL A 136 -17.03 0.04 18.66
N VAL A 137 -15.84 0.20 19.23
CA VAL A 137 -15.27 -0.68 20.27
C VAL A 137 -15.15 0.06 21.59
N GLU A 138 -15.03 -0.69 22.68
CA GLU A 138 -14.87 -0.13 24.01
C GLU A 138 -13.64 0.80 24.15
N SER A 139 -13.76 1.77 25.05
CA SER A 139 -12.66 2.66 25.40
C SER A 139 -11.45 1.87 25.92
N GLY A 140 -10.26 2.18 25.42
CA GLY A 140 -8.99 1.52 25.71
C GLY A 140 -8.68 0.30 24.83
N GLY A 141 -9.58 -0.10 23.93
CA GLY A 141 -9.38 -1.28 23.06
C GLY A 141 -8.45 -1.04 21.88
N ILE A 142 -8.42 0.18 21.34
CA ILE A 142 -7.55 0.61 20.23
C ILE A 142 -7.00 2.02 20.51
N LYS A 143 -6.19 2.58 19.60
CA LYS A 143 -5.67 3.95 19.72
C LYS A 143 -6.49 4.92 18.84
N GLY A 144 -7.70 5.25 19.28
CA GLY A 144 -8.60 6.20 18.61
C GLY A 144 -9.39 5.61 17.44
N MET A 145 -8.72 5.22 16.37
CA MET A 145 -9.38 4.70 15.16
C MET A 145 -8.45 3.76 14.39
N ILE A 146 -9.04 2.72 13.78
CA ILE A 146 -8.43 1.92 12.73
C ILE A 146 -9.30 2.06 11.48
N THR A 147 -8.66 2.31 10.35
CA THR A 147 -9.31 2.30 9.04
C THR A 147 -8.76 1.14 8.22
N SER A 148 -9.62 0.50 7.44
CA SER A 148 -9.18 -0.47 6.44
C SER A 148 -9.81 -0.14 5.11
N THR A 149 -9.01 -0.08 4.07
CA THR A 149 -9.44 0.25 2.72
C THR A 149 -9.11 -0.91 1.81
N ALA A 150 -10.11 -1.39 1.10
CA ALA A 150 -9.92 -2.35 0.02
C ALA A 150 -10.16 -1.64 -1.31
N GLY A 151 -9.31 -1.88 -2.30
CA GLY A 151 -9.37 -1.20 -3.59
C GLY A 151 -9.39 -2.19 -4.73
N ILE A 152 -10.21 -1.90 -5.74
CA ILE A 152 -10.13 -2.57 -7.04
C ILE A 152 -9.65 -1.59 -8.11
N GLY A 153 -8.88 -2.11 -9.06
CA GLY A 153 -8.46 -1.38 -10.25
C GLY A 153 -8.42 -2.30 -11.45
N TYR A 154 -8.45 -1.72 -12.64
CA TYR A 154 -8.26 -2.48 -13.87
C TYR A 154 -6.86 -2.26 -14.43
N ARG A 155 -6.31 -3.30 -15.07
CA ARG A 155 -5.00 -3.23 -15.71
C ARG A 155 -4.92 -2.01 -16.63
N HIS A 156 -3.85 -1.23 -16.47
CA HIS A 156 -3.66 -0.04 -17.30
C HIS A 156 -3.60 -0.43 -18.79
N PRO A 157 -4.32 0.26 -19.70
CA PRO A 157 -4.39 -0.12 -21.12
C PRO A 157 -3.03 -0.19 -21.81
N SER A 158 -2.09 0.68 -21.43
CA SER A 158 -0.72 0.70 -21.96
C SER A 158 0.26 -0.21 -21.22
N LEU A 159 -0.17 -0.98 -20.21
CA LEU A 159 0.76 -1.78 -19.40
C LEU A 159 1.48 -2.85 -20.22
N MET A 160 0.79 -3.48 -21.16
CA MET A 160 1.43 -4.49 -22.02
C MET A 160 2.49 -3.90 -22.93
N GLU A 161 2.23 -2.70 -23.46
CA GLU A 161 3.21 -1.96 -24.26
C GLU A 161 4.42 -1.54 -23.39
N CYS A 162 4.17 -1.01 -22.19
CA CYS A 162 5.19 -0.68 -21.21
C CYS A 162 6.11 -1.87 -20.91
N LEU A 163 5.52 -3.03 -20.58
CA LEU A 163 6.25 -4.26 -20.30
C LEU A 163 7.04 -4.74 -21.53
N SER A 164 6.54 -4.55 -22.75
CA SER A 164 7.25 -4.93 -23.97
C SER A 164 8.52 -4.09 -24.18
N LEU A 165 8.46 -2.79 -23.88
CA LEU A 165 9.60 -1.88 -23.99
C LEU A 165 10.64 -2.12 -22.91
N ALA A 166 10.19 -2.53 -21.73
CA ALA A 166 11.09 -2.96 -20.66
C ALA A 166 11.82 -4.26 -21.03
N ARG A 167 11.27 -5.09 -21.93
CA ARG A 167 11.77 -6.42 -22.32
C ARG A 167 12.65 -6.37 -23.56
N VAL A 168 13.73 -5.60 -23.54
CA VAL A 168 14.69 -5.59 -24.66
C VAL A 168 15.33 -6.98 -24.86
N ASN A 169 15.37 -7.83 -23.81
CA ASN A 169 15.76 -9.24 -23.86
C ASN A 169 14.66 -10.15 -23.28
N GLU A 170 13.74 -10.64 -24.11
CA GLU A 170 12.60 -11.52 -23.73
C GLU A 170 12.97 -12.78 -22.93
N LEU A 171 14.25 -13.16 -22.90
CA LEU A 171 14.73 -14.40 -22.29
C LEU A 171 14.80 -14.36 -20.76
N GLU A 172 14.81 -13.18 -20.13
CA GLU A 172 15.12 -13.07 -18.70
C GLU A 172 13.89 -12.82 -17.79
N ARG A 173 12.75 -12.38 -18.32
CA ARG A 173 11.55 -12.05 -17.52
C ARG A 173 10.46 -13.14 -17.60
N PRO A 174 9.59 -13.29 -16.57
CA PRO A 174 8.60 -14.37 -16.52
C PRO A 174 7.72 -14.42 -17.77
N LYS A 175 7.69 -15.57 -18.45
CA LYS A 175 6.81 -15.78 -19.61
C LYS A 175 5.35 -15.61 -19.20
N GLY A 176 4.61 -14.80 -19.94
CA GLY A 176 3.18 -14.57 -19.71
C GLY A 176 2.85 -13.54 -18.62
N GLN A 177 3.85 -12.85 -18.04
CA GLN A 177 3.60 -11.76 -17.11
C GLN A 177 2.77 -10.65 -17.77
N SER A 178 1.65 -10.30 -17.13
CA SER A 178 0.70 -9.28 -17.58
C SER A 178 0.59 -8.06 -16.64
N TRP A 179 1.33 -8.06 -15.53
CA TRP A 179 1.34 -7.03 -14.49
C TRP A 179 2.78 -6.62 -14.11
N LEU A 180 2.98 -5.47 -13.46
CA LEU A 180 4.26 -5.16 -12.83
C LEU A 180 4.43 -6.07 -11.61
N ARG A 181 5.63 -6.63 -11.42
CA ARG A 181 5.93 -7.55 -10.31
C ARG A 181 7.28 -7.20 -9.69
N ASP A 182 7.37 -7.32 -8.38
CA ASP A 182 8.60 -7.03 -7.64
C ASP A 182 9.79 -7.95 -8.02
N ASP A 183 9.52 -9.14 -8.56
CA ASP A 183 10.55 -10.09 -8.99
C ASP A 183 10.99 -9.93 -10.46
N SER A 184 10.64 -8.81 -11.10
CA SER A 184 10.92 -8.55 -12.52
C SER A 184 12.20 -7.77 -12.79
N VAL A 185 12.87 -7.27 -11.75
CA VAL A 185 14.13 -6.52 -11.84
C VAL A 185 15.27 -7.40 -12.34
N ARG A 186 16.10 -6.91 -13.26
CA ARG A 186 17.23 -7.63 -13.86
C ARG A 186 18.52 -6.81 -13.84
N PRO A 187 19.69 -7.45 -13.96
CA PRO A 187 20.94 -6.73 -14.17
C PRO A 187 20.81 -5.75 -15.34
N SER A 188 21.32 -4.53 -15.16
CA SER A 188 21.21 -3.38 -16.09
C SER A 188 19.91 -2.58 -16.00
N ASP A 189 18.91 -3.00 -15.23
CA ASP A 189 17.79 -2.11 -14.89
C ASP A 189 18.28 -0.96 -14.00
N HIS A 190 17.72 0.23 -14.19
CA HIS A 190 18.01 1.41 -13.38
C HIS A 190 16.95 1.60 -12.29
N ILE A 191 17.41 1.87 -11.06
CA ILE A 191 16.52 2.20 -9.94
C ILE A 191 16.29 3.70 -9.92
N ILE A 192 15.03 4.11 -9.89
CA ILE A 192 14.61 5.52 -9.85
C ILE A 192 13.77 5.75 -8.60
N LEU A 193 14.11 6.80 -7.84
CA LEU A 193 13.30 7.30 -6.75
C LEU A 193 12.45 8.47 -7.26
N THR A 194 11.17 8.49 -6.88
CA THR A 194 10.20 9.51 -7.31
C THR A 194 10.22 10.77 -6.44
N GLY A 195 10.95 10.75 -5.32
CA GLY A 195 11.04 11.85 -4.37
C GLY A 195 12.11 11.61 -3.29
N HIS A 196 12.02 12.40 -2.22
CA HIS A 196 12.79 12.20 -1.00
C HIS A 196 12.36 10.90 -0.29
N VAL A 197 13.20 10.40 0.61
CA VAL A 197 12.98 9.11 1.29
C VAL A 197 12.99 9.35 2.80
N GLY A 198 11.95 8.86 3.47
CA GLY A 198 11.85 8.87 4.93
C GLY A 198 11.04 10.03 5.50
N ASP A 199 10.48 10.92 4.67
CA ASP A 199 9.70 12.08 5.09
C ASP A 199 8.55 11.71 6.04
N HIS A 200 7.68 10.75 5.67
CA HIS A 200 6.61 10.26 6.56
C HIS A 200 7.12 9.78 7.92
N GLY A 201 8.15 8.92 7.93
CA GLY A 201 8.70 8.34 9.15
C GLY A 201 9.33 9.40 10.07
N ILE A 202 10.10 10.33 9.49
CA ILE A 202 10.76 11.42 10.23
C ILE A 202 9.73 12.44 10.72
N ALA A 203 8.71 12.77 9.93
CA ALA A 203 7.62 13.65 10.34
C ALA A 203 6.90 13.11 11.59
N LEU A 204 6.58 11.82 11.59
CA LEU A 204 5.91 11.16 12.71
C LEU A 204 6.76 11.08 13.97
N VAL A 205 8.03 10.68 13.86
CA VAL A 205 8.93 10.60 15.03
C VAL A 205 9.18 11.99 15.61
N SER A 206 9.44 12.98 14.76
CA SER A 206 9.62 14.37 15.19
C SER A 206 8.39 14.91 15.91
N PHE A 207 7.19 14.66 15.38
CA PHE A 207 5.93 15.09 15.98
C PHE A 207 5.64 14.40 17.32
N ARG A 208 5.92 13.10 17.45
CA ARG A 208 5.68 12.33 18.68
C ARG A 208 6.61 12.69 19.82
N GLU A 209 7.90 12.86 19.52
CA GLU A 209 8.92 13.14 20.54
C GLU A 209 8.98 14.62 20.92
N GLY A 210 8.18 15.47 20.26
CA GLY A 210 8.19 16.91 20.48
C GLY A 210 9.56 17.53 20.20
N TYR A 211 10.37 16.88 19.34
CA TYR A 211 11.61 17.47 18.87
C TYR A 211 11.22 18.71 18.07
N GLY A 212 11.27 19.86 18.72
CA GLY A 212 11.23 21.17 18.09
C GLY A 212 12.49 21.38 17.26
N PHE A 213 12.69 20.53 16.25
CA PHE A 213 13.57 20.85 15.15
C PHE A 213 13.02 22.12 14.51
N ASP A 214 13.89 23.07 14.17
CA ASP A 214 13.57 24.30 13.44
C ASP A 214 13.02 24.05 12.01
N THR A 215 12.69 22.81 11.67
CA THR A 215 12.28 22.36 10.33
C THR A 215 10.93 21.66 10.37
N ASP A 216 9.96 22.21 9.63
CA ASP A 216 8.63 21.64 9.38
C ASP A 216 8.71 20.41 8.46
N VAL A 217 9.19 19.27 8.97
CA VAL A 217 9.13 18.01 8.21
C VAL A 217 7.69 17.51 8.21
N SER A 218 7.08 17.45 7.03
CA SER A 218 5.73 16.96 6.82
C SER A 218 5.76 15.62 6.10
N SER A 219 4.77 14.78 6.38
CA SER A 219 4.53 13.53 5.67
C SER A 219 4.34 13.78 4.17
N ASP A 220 4.90 12.90 3.36
CA ASP A 220 4.83 12.87 1.89
C ASP A 220 3.60 12.10 1.34
N VAL A 221 2.67 11.73 2.23
CA VAL A 221 1.44 11.01 1.89
C VAL A 221 0.67 11.65 0.73
N ALA A 222 0.62 10.95 -0.40
CA ALA A 222 -0.06 11.40 -1.59
C ALA A 222 -0.42 10.20 -2.49
N PRO A 223 -1.49 10.32 -3.31
CA PRO A 223 -1.79 9.31 -4.31
C PRO A 223 -0.81 9.42 -5.49
N LEU A 224 -0.21 8.29 -5.86
CA LEU A 224 0.83 8.18 -6.89
C LEU A 224 0.30 7.66 -8.23
N ASN A 225 -1.00 7.31 -8.32
CA ASN A 225 -1.62 6.79 -9.53
C ASN A 225 -1.45 7.71 -10.75
N GLY A 226 -1.49 9.03 -10.57
CA GLY A 226 -1.21 9.97 -11.66
C GLY A 226 0.26 9.98 -12.12
N LEU A 227 1.21 9.70 -11.22
CA LEU A 227 2.62 9.53 -11.58
C LEU A 227 2.81 8.21 -12.33
N MET A 228 2.23 7.13 -11.83
CA MET A 228 2.32 5.81 -12.44
C MET A 228 1.66 5.76 -13.83
N ASP A 229 0.52 6.41 -14.04
CA ASP A 229 -0.10 6.54 -15.38
C ASP A 229 0.90 7.12 -16.40
N ARG A 230 1.60 8.20 -16.05
CA ARG A 230 2.61 8.81 -16.93
C ARG A 230 3.80 7.88 -17.18
N SER A 231 4.32 7.25 -16.13
CA SER A 231 5.45 6.32 -16.24
C SER A 231 5.11 5.11 -17.11
N ILE A 232 3.90 4.55 -16.97
CA ILE A 232 3.44 3.40 -17.75
C ILE A 232 3.22 3.80 -19.21
N ARG A 233 2.70 5.00 -19.49
CA ARG A 233 2.56 5.50 -20.87
C ARG A 233 3.89 5.74 -21.57
N GLU A 234 4.90 6.20 -20.84
CA GLU A 234 6.26 6.35 -21.38
C GLU A 234 6.90 4.99 -21.67
N GLY A 235 6.62 4.00 -20.82
CA GLY A 235 7.07 2.63 -20.98
C GLY A 235 8.42 2.33 -20.33
N GLY A 236 8.84 1.06 -20.37
CA GLY A 236 10.13 0.64 -19.81
C GLY A 236 10.14 0.34 -18.31
N VAL A 237 9.01 0.51 -17.62
CA VAL A 237 8.89 0.17 -16.20
C VAL A 237 8.90 -1.36 -16.04
N ALA A 238 9.93 -1.88 -15.37
CA ALA A 238 10.10 -3.31 -15.13
C ALA A 238 9.35 -3.79 -13.88
N ALA A 239 9.43 -3.00 -12.81
CA ALA A 239 8.82 -3.20 -11.51
C ALA A 239 8.58 -1.82 -10.88
N ALA A 240 7.65 -1.71 -9.95
CA ALA A 240 7.44 -0.52 -9.14
C ALA A 240 6.90 -0.96 -7.79
N LYS A 241 7.29 -0.23 -6.75
CA LYS A 241 6.92 -0.49 -5.36
C LYS A 241 6.82 0.82 -4.60
N ASP A 242 5.86 0.96 -3.71
CA ASP A 242 5.78 2.12 -2.84
C ASP A 242 6.53 1.85 -1.52
N LEU A 243 7.22 2.89 -1.03
CA LEU A 243 8.17 2.74 0.08
C LEU A 243 7.47 2.88 1.43
N THR A 244 6.61 1.92 1.78
CA THR A 244 5.82 1.95 3.02
C THR A 244 6.58 1.36 4.23
N ARG A 245 6.06 0.32 4.89
CA ARG A 245 6.71 -0.28 6.07
C ARG A 245 8.01 -0.98 5.66
N GLY A 246 9.05 -0.80 6.47
CA GLY A 246 10.42 -1.23 6.14
C GLY A 246 11.18 -0.26 5.23
N GLY A 247 10.48 0.64 4.52
CA GLY A 247 11.05 1.70 3.70
C GLY A 247 11.92 1.18 2.54
N LEU A 248 12.82 2.04 2.06
CA LEU A 248 13.72 1.76 0.93
C LEU A 248 14.58 0.51 1.10
N ALA A 249 14.90 0.13 2.34
CA ALA A 249 15.75 -1.05 2.57
C ALA A 249 14.98 -2.37 2.38
N ASN A 250 13.65 -2.34 2.54
CA ASN A 250 12.79 -3.51 2.42
C ASN A 250 12.20 -3.67 1.01
N ALA A 251 11.86 -2.56 0.37
CA ALA A 251 11.36 -2.53 -1.00
C ALA A 251 12.46 -2.86 -2.01
#